data_AF-A0AAU2TI76-F1
#
_entry.id   AF-A0AAU2TI76-F1
#
_cell.length_a   1.000
_cell.length_b   1.000
_cell.length_c   1.000
_cell.angle_alpha   90.00
_cell.angle_beta   90.00
_cell.angle_gamma   90.00
#
_symmetry.space_group_name_H-M   'P 1'
#
loop_
_entity.id
_entity.type
_entity.pdbx_description
1 polymer ?
#
loop_
_entity_poly.entity_id
_entity_poly.type
_entity_poly.pdbx_seq_one_letter_code
_entity_poly.pdbx_strand_id
1 'polypeptide(L)'
;MDVTESAHAARVSAYAAVGTRLSLFSDRRLEDAVAAAPSLGSGIGGRSAETEVEGIGVFVKRVPLTDIELQPEHVRSTGNMFGLPLFYQYGVGSAGFGAWRELAAHIMTTGWALKNEYEGFPLLYHWRVLPDSPPAGFVDGLGGIEGAVAHWTGSPAVRRRLEAIGRSSFSLVLFLEHVPRTLAEWLGETRDAAPPQPSGESPYRWVENALLRGTEFMSARGLVHFDTHFANLLTDGRRVYFADFGLALSRDYELSAKERAFLTDHLVYDRSYAPNHLLHHHLPDDLRGGTEHGTFLREWVEGRQPADVPPDIGAIIDRHAPHAIILDDFHHRLLTQSKRTPFPAAEVRRALAGASRPGE
;
A
#
# COMPACT_ATOMS: atom_id res chain seq x y z
N MET A 1 -34.31 2.14 0.12
CA MET A 1 -33.03 1.60 -0.38
C MET A 1 -31.96 2.52 0.18
N ASP A 2 -31.09 2.00 1.03
CA ASP A 2 -30.05 2.80 1.68
C ASP A 2 -29.10 3.35 0.59
N VAL A 3 -28.62 4.59 0.75
CA VAL A 3 -27.67 5.23 -0.17
C VAL A 3 -26.40 4.40 -0.28
N THR A 4 -26.01 3.71 0.79
CA THR A 4 -24.86 2.79 0.82
C THR A 4 -25.10 1.53 -0.01
N GLU A 5 -26.27 0.91 0.14
CA GLU A 5 -26.71 -0.27 -0.62
C GLU A 5 -26.81 0.04 -2.12
N SER A 6 -27.32 1.23 -2.46
CA SER A 6 -27.36 1.73 -3.84
C SER A 6 -25.96 1.97 -4.43
N ALA A 7 -25.00 2.47 -3.64
CA ALA A 7 -23.63 2.70 -4.09
C ALA A 7 -22.87 1.39 -4.29
N HIS A 8 -23.03 0.42 -3.38
CA HIS A 8 -22.45 -0.91 -3.53
C HIS A 8 -22.99 -1.63 -4.77
N ALA A 9 -24.32 -1.62 -4.97
CA ALA A 9 -24.95 -2.23 -6.15
C ALA A 9 -24.44 -1.62 -7.47
N ALA A 10 -24.28 -0.30 -7.53
CA ALA A 10 -23.71 0.38 -8.70
C ALA A 10 -22.27 -0.06 -8.97
N ARG A 11 -21.44 -0.20 -7.92
CA ARG A 11 -20.06 -0.66 -8.02
C ARG A 11 -19.95 -2.12 -8.50
N VAL A 12 -20.82 -3.00 -8.02
CA VAL A 12 -20.94 -4.39 -8.51
C VAL A 12 -21.38 -4.44 -9.98
N SER A 13 -22.32 -3.58 -10.38
CA SER A 13 -22.76 -3.47 -11.78
C SER A 13 -21.62 -2.98 -12.68
N ALA A 14 -20.87 -1.97 -12.26
CA ALA A 14 -19.69 -1.47 -12.97
C ALA A 14 -18.64 -2.57 -13.14
N TYR A 15 -18.37 -3.33 -12.07
CA TYR A 15 -17.47 -4.49 -12.12
C TYR A 15 -17.89 -5.52 -13.17
N ALA A 16 -19.17 -5.91 -13.19
CA ALA A 16 -19.68 -6.86 -14.14
C ALA A 16 -19.60 -6.33 -15.59
N ALA A 17 -19.96 -5.07 -15.82
CA ALA A 17 -19.95 -4.45 -17.15
C ALA A 17 -18.53 -4.33 -17.72
N VAL A 18 -17.62 -3.69 -16.97
CA VAL A 18 -16.23 -3.45 -17.39
C VAL A 18 -15.48 -4.78 -17.50
N GLY A 19 -15.62 -5.67 -16.51
CA GLY A 19 -14.99 -6.98 -16.51
C GLY A 19 -15.44 -7.86 -17.68
N THR A 20 -16.73 -7.84 -18.02
CA THR A 20 -17.25 -8.54 -19.22
C THR A 20 -16.67 -7.94 -20.48
N ARG A 21 -16.64 -6.61 -20.60
CA ARG A 21 -16.12 -5.94 -21.79
C ARG A 21 -14.65 -6.26 -22.05
N LEU A 22 -13.81 -6.15 -21.02
CA LEU A 22 -12.39 -6.47 -21.10
C LEU A 22 -12.14 -7.96 -21.40
N SER A 23 -12.95 -8.85 -20.82
CA SER A 23 -12.84 -10.29 -21.08
C SER A 23 -13.14 -10.70 -22.53
N LEU A 24 -13.92 -9.88 -23.24
CA LEU A 24 -14.24 -10.08 -24.67
C LEU A 24 -13.16 -9.53 -25.61
N PHE A 25 -12.17 -8.81 -25.10
CA PHE A 25 -11.04 -8.35 -25.92
C PHE A 25 -10.03 -9.47 -26.12
N SER A 26 -9.49 -9.55 -27.33
CA SER A 26 -8.30 -10.35 -27.59
C SER A 26 -7.07 -9.69 -26.95
N ASP A 27 -6.00 -10.46 -26.75
CA ASP A 27 -4.76 -9.94 -26.19
C ASP A 27 -4.23 -8.76 -27.03
N ARG A 28 -4.27 -8.86 -28.37
CA ARG A 28 -3.94 -7.74 -29.28
C ARG A 28 -4.78 -6.48 -29.02
N ARG A 29 -6.08 -6.61 -28.79
CA ARG A 29 -6.94 -5.45 -28.50
C ARG A 29 -6.64 -4.85 -27.13
N LEU A 30 -6.26 -5.67 -26.15
CA LEU A 30 -5.82 -5.19 -24.85
C LEU A 30 -4.46 -4.49 -24.95
N GLU A 31 -3.53 -5.01 -25.75
CA GLU A 31 -2.24 -4.37 -26.05
C GLU A 31 -2.44 -2.99 -26.68
N ASP A 32 -3.26 -2.90 -27.73
CA ASP A 32 -3.57 -1.64 -28.41
C ASP A 32 -4.19 -0.62 -27.43
N ALA A 33 -5.10 -1.06 -26.56
CA ALA A 33 -5.74 -0.20 -25.56
C ALA A 33 -4.75 0.29 -24.49
N VAL A 34 -3.86 -0.59 -24.00
CA VAL A 34 -2.83 -0.24 -23.01
C VAL A 34 -1.78 0.70 -23.62
N ALA A 35 -1.43 0.52 -24.89
CA ALA A 35 -0.47 1.38 -25.58
C ALA A 35 -1.03 2.78 -25.86
N ALA A 36 -2.33 2.91 -26.09
CA ALA A 36 -3.01 4.18 -26.33
C ALA A 36 -3.33 4.96 -25.04
N ALA A 37 -3.31 4.31 -23.88
CA ALA A 37 -3.65 4.90 -22.59
C ALA A 37 -2.63 5.98 -22.17
N PRO A 38 -3.06 7.19 -21.78
CA PRO A 38 -2.17 8.20 -21.24
C PRO A 38 -1.38 7.69 -20.03
N SER A 39 -0.06 7.84 -20.08
CA SER A 39 0.84 7.42 -18.99
C SER A 39 0.71 8.35 -17.79
N LEU A 40 0.51 7.77 -16.60
CA LEU A 40 0.49 8.49 -15.32
C LEU A 40 1.84 8.46 -14.60
N GLY A 41 2.64 7.42 -14.80
CA GLY A 41 3.94 7.30 -14.14
C GLY A 41 4.64 5.96 -14.32
N SER A 42 5.88 5.90 -13.84
CA SER A 42 6.74 4.71 -13.83
C SER A 42 7.56 4.70 -12.55
N GLY A 43 7.69 3.55 -11.90
CA GLY A 43 8.47 3.37 -10.68
C GLY A 43 8.84 1.91 -10.40
N ILE A 44 9.37 1.64 -9.21
CA ILE A 44 9.79 0.30 -8.78
C ILE A 44 8.63 -0.72 -8.86
N GLY A 45 7.40 -0.28 -8.56
CA GLY A 45 6.18 -1.10 -8.60
C GLY A 45 5.57 -1.27 -9.99
N GLY A 46 6.17 -0.73 -11.05
CA GLY A 46 5.68 -0.84 -12.43
C GLY A 46 5.28 0.50 -13.06
N ARG A 47 4.46 0.42 -14.11
CA ARG A 47 3.94 1.60 -14.85
C ARG A 47 2.43 1.73 -14.67
N SER A 48 1.93 2.96 -14.66
CA SER A 48 0.51 3.26 -14.56
C SER A 48 0.01 4.10 -15.73
N ALA A 49 -1.24 3.85 -16.11
CA ALA A 49 -1.96 4.59 -17.14
C ALA A 49 -3.46 4.63 -16.83
N GLU A 50 -4.19 5.50 -17.51
CA GLU A 50 -5.65 5.58 -17.42
C GLU A 50 -6.32 5.28 -18.74
N THR A 51 -7.44 4.57 -18.69
CA THR A 51 -8.27 4.33 -19.87
C THR A 51 -9.75 4.38 -19.47
N GLU A 52 -10.63 4.36 -20.47
CA GLU A 52 -12.07 4.33 -20.27
C GLU A 52 -12.66 3.10 -20.94
N VAL A 53 -13.52 2.38 -20.23
CA VAL A 53 -14.23 1.21 -20.74
C VAL A 53 -15.69 1.34 -20.37
N GLU A 54 -16.59 1.33 -21.36
CA GLU A 54 -18.04 1.51 -21.15
C GLU A 54 -18.37 2.81 -20.37
N GLY A 55 -17.64 3.91 -20.61
CA GLY A 55 -17.84 5.18 -19.91
C GLY A 55 -17.31 5.20 -18.48
N ILE A 56 -16.61 4.15 -18.04
CA ILE A 56 -16.08 4.00 -16.68
C ILE A 56 -14.56 4.11 -16.72
N GLY A 57 -14.01 4.95 -15.86
CA GLY A 57 -12.55 5.10 -15.71
C GLY A 57 -11.91 3.82 -15.17
N VAL A 58 -10.81 3.41 -15.80
CA VAL A 58 -10.04 2.23 -15.47
C VAL A 58 -8.58 2.63 -15.30
N PHE A 59 -8.04 2.34 -14.12
CA PHE A 59 -6.62 2.46 -13.84
C PHE A 59 -5.90 1.21 -14.33
N VAL A 60 -4.85 1.37 -15.13
CA VAL A 60 -4.07 0.28 -15.70
C VAL A 60 -2.71 0.24 -15.03
N LYS A 61 -2.43 -0.84 -14.29
CA LYS A 61 -1.09 -1.11 -13.72
C LYS A 61 -0.39 -2.19 -14.53
N ARG A 62 0.86 -1.95 -14.91
CA ARG A 62 1.73 -2.91 -15.61
C ARG A 62 2.85 -3.33 -14.66
N VAL A 63 2.76 -4.55 -14.16
CA VAL A 63 3.76 -5.15 -13.28
C VAL A 63 4.69 -6.03 -14.11
N PRO A 64 6.02 -5.82 -14.09
CA PRO A 64 6.94 -6.62 -14.90
C PRO A 64 6.85 -8.10 -14.51
N LEU A 65 6.66 -8.96 -15.52
CA LEU A 65 6.54 -10.41 -15.34
C LEU A 65 7.78 -11.09 -15.90
N THR A 66 8.57 -11.71 -15.02
CA THR A 66 9.87 -12.26 -15.39
C THR A 66 9.77 -13.63 -16.03
N ASP A 67 10.81 -14.05 -16.76
CA ASP A 67 10.88 -15.38 -17.39
C ASP A 67 10.70 -16.52 -16.39
N ILE A 68 11.15 -16.34 -15.13
CA ILE A 68 10.93 -17.32 -14.06
C ILE A 68 9.44 -17.41 -13.71
N GLU A 69 8.76 -16.26 -13.60
CA GLU A 69 7.33 -16.20 -13.27
C GLU A 69 6.43 -16.64 -14.44
N LEU A 70 6.96 -16.68 -15.67
CA LEU A 70 6.28 -17.18 -16.88
C LEU A 70 6.34 -18.70 -17.04
N GLN A 71 7.20 -19.39 -16.30
CA GLN A 71 7.30 -20.85 -16.38
C GLN A 71 5.96 -21.51 -16.00
N PRO A 72 5.50 -22.55 -16.72
CA PRO A 72 4.20 -23.17 -16.49
C PRO A 72 3.92 -23.55 -15.03
N GLU A 73 4.92 -24.03 -14.32
CA GLU A 73 4.87 -24.40 -12.90
C GLU A 73 4.74 -23.22 -11.93
N HIS A 74 5.08 -22.00 -12.37
CA HIS A 74 5.06 -20.78 -11.55
C HIS A 74 3.90 -19.84 -11.87
N VAL A 75 3.13 -20.10 -12.93
CA VAL A 75 1.97 -19.29 -13.29
C VAL A 75 1.00 -19.23 -12.11
N ARG A 76 0.72 -18.00 -11.63
CA ARG A 76 -0.09 -17.70 -10.44
C ARG A 76 0.47 -18.26 -9.11
N SER A 77 1.71 -18.75 -9.07
CA SER A 77 2.33 -19.13 -7.80
C SER A 77 2.54 -17.89 -6.94
N THR A 78 2.15 -17.98 -5.67
CA THR A 78 2.42 -16.96 -4.65
C THR A 78 3.66 -17.30 -3.82
N GLY A 79 4.46 -18.29 -4.24
CA GLY A 79 5.72 -18.62 -3.59
C GLY A 79 6.82 -17.57 -3.84
N ASN A 80 7.85 -17.58 -3.00
CA ASN A 80 9.01 -16.70 -3.14
C ASN A 80 10.01 -17.27 -4.16
N MET A 81 9.73 -17.05 -5.45
CA MET A 81 10.45 -17.68 -6.57
C MET A 81 11.94 -17.34 -6.63
N PHE A 82 12.34 -16.20 -6.07
CA PHE A 82 13.73 -15.73 -6.08
C PHE A 82 14.51 -16.08 -4.82
N GLY A 83 13.83 -16.62 -3.79
CA GLY A 83 14.41 -16.82 -2.46
C GLY A 83 14.81 -15.49 -1.81
N LEU A 84 13.98 -14.45 -2.00
CA LEU A 84 14.23 -13.11 -1.47
C LEU A 84 14.26 -13.12 0.06
N PRO A 85 15.17 -12.35 0.68
CA PRO A 85 15.19 -12.20 2.12
C PRO A 85 13.94 -11.45 2.60
N LEU A 86 13.40 -11.80 3.77
CA LEU A 86 12.12 -11.27 4.26
C LEU A 86 12.14 -9.77 4.57
N PHE A 87 13.31 -9.21 4.91
CA PHE A 87 13.46 -7.77 5.05
C PHE A 87 13.24 -7.00 3.74
N TYR A 88 13.23 -7.68 2.59
CA TYR A 88 12.86 -7.09 1.31
C TYR A 88 11.36 -6.80 1.21
N GLN A 89 10.54 -7.22 2.18
CA GLN A 89 9.11 -6.94 2.21
C GLN A 89 8.80 -5.49 2.61
N TYR A 90 9.71 -4.81 3.32
CA TYR A 90 9.49 -3.44 3.78
C TYR A 90 9.61 -2.43 2.63
N GLY A 91 8.69 -1.46 2.59
CA GLY A 91 8.61 -0.35 1.62
C GLY A 91 9.72 0.69 1.75
N VAL A 92 10.98 0.27 1.60
CA VAL A 92 12.17 1.13 1.66
C VAL A 92 13.07 0.95 0.42
N GLY A 93 12.44 0.72 -0.75
CA GLY A 93 13.13 0.55 -2.04
C GLY A 93 13.18 -0.90 -2.54
N SER A 94 12.13 -1.68 -2.31
CA SER A 94 12.00 -3.06 -2.75
C SER A 94 11.10 -3.17 -3.99
N ALA A 95 11.40 -4.14 -4.88
CA ALA A 95 10.64 -4.44 -6.10
C ALA A 95 9.63 -5.59 -5.92
N GLY A 96 9.19 -5.83 -4.68
CA GLY A 96 8.21 -6.87 -4.35
C GLY A 96 8.70 -8.31 -4.57
N PHE A 97 7.84 -9.26 -4.20
CA PHE A 97 8.17 -10.69 -4.22
C PHE A 97 7.66 -11.42 -5.47
N GLY A 98 6.87 -10.75 -6.30
CA GLY A 98 6.43 -11.26 -7.60
C GLY A 98 5.07 -10.72 -8.02
N ALA A 99 4.86 -10.65 -9.33
CA ALA A 99 3.62 -10.09 -9.92
C ALA A 99 2.39 -10.93 -9.55
N TRP A 100 2.55 -12.24 -9.41
CA TRP A 100 1.47 -13.15 -9.03
C TRP A 100 0.98 -12.95 -7.59
N ARG A 101 1.85 -12.50 -6.66
CA ARG A 101 1.42 -12.12 -5.30
C ARG A 101 0.53 -10.89 -5.32
N GLU A 102 0.91 -9.88 -6.10
CA GLU A 102 0.12 -8.66 -6.22
C GLU A 102 -1.26 -8.94 -6.83
N LEU A 103 -1.32 -9.76 -7.89
CA LEU A 103 -2.59 -10.20 -8.45
C LEU A 103 -3.44 -10.97 -7.43
N ALA A 104 -2.84 -11.88 -6.66
CA ALA A 104 -3.55 -12.64 -5.64
C ALA A 104 -4.18 -11.72 -4.58
N ALA A 105 -3.45 -10.69 -4.12
CA ALA A 105 -3.99 -9.68 -3.21
C ALA A 105 -5.19 -8.95 -3.84
N HIS A 106 -5.07 -8.48 -5.09
CA HIS A 106 -6.17 -7.80 -5.77
C HIS A 106 -7.41 -8.69 -5.96
N ILE A 107 -7.23 -9.98 -6.26
CA ILE A 107 -8.34 -10.94 -6.34
C ILE A 107 -9.03 -11.07 -4.98
N MET A 108 -8.26 -11.24 -3.90
CA MET A 108 -8.79 -11.37 -2.55
C MET A 108 -9.57 -10.13 -2.12
N THR A 109 -8.97 -8.94 -2.29
CA THR A 109 -9.55 -7.68 -1.85
C THR A 109 -10.77 -7.27 -2.67
N THR A 110 -10.77 -7.57 -3.99
CA THR A 110 -11.95 -7.46 -4.84
C THR A 110 -13.07 -8.36 -4.32
N GLY A 111 -12.77 -9.59 -3.94
CA GLY A 111 -13.74 -10.52 -3.34
C GLY A 111 -14.37 -9.98 -2.06
N TRP A 112 -13.58 -9.36 -1.17
CA TRP A 112 -14.10 -8.72 0.05
C TRP A 112 -14.99 -7.52 -0.25
N ALA A 113 -14.60 -6.69 -1.22
CA ALA A 113 -15.37 -5.52 -1.62
C ALA A 113 -16.69 -5.88 -2.30
N LEU A 114 -16.70 -6.89 -3.18
CA LEU A 114 -17.91 -7.37 -3.86
C LEU A 114 -18.91 -8.06 -2.93
N LYS A 115 -18.44 -8.70 -1.86
CA LYS A 115 -19.31 -9.29 -0.82
C LYS A 115 -19.78 -8.28 0.22
N ASN A 116 -19.40 -7.01 0.06
CA ASN A 116 -19.66 -5.95 1.03
C ASN A 116 -19.07 -6.27 2.43
N GLU A 117 -17.99 -7.05 2.51
CA GLU A 117 -17.30 -7.33 3.78
C GLU A 117 -16.42 -6.15 4.21
N TYR A 118 -15.74 -5.53 3.24
CA TYR A 118 -15.07 -4.24 3.39
C TYR A 118 -14.82 -3.62 2.03
N GLU A 119 -15.26 -2.38 1.89
CA GLU A 119 -15.37 -1.65 0.63
C GLU A 119 -14.11 -0.88 0.23
N GLY A 120 -13.17 -0.67 1.17
CA GLY A 120 -11.99 0.18 1.00
C GLY A 120 -10.84 -0.46 0.21
N PHE A 121 -11.14 -1.11 -0.91
CA PHE A 121 -10.16 -1.66 -1.86
C PHE A 121 -10.63 -1.41 -3.29
N PRO A 122 -9.81 -0.87 -4.21
CA PRO A 122 -10.21 -0.74 -5.62
C PRO A 122 -10.48 -2.11 -6.24
N LEU A 123 -11.52 -2.21 -7.09
CA LEU A 123 -11.88 -3.48 -7.73
C LEU A 123 -10.93 -3.81 -8.89
N LEU A 124 -10.51 -5.07 -8.99
CA LEU A 124 -9.82 -5.62 -10.15
C LEU A 124 -10.83 -6.07 -11.21
N TYR A 125 -11.11 -5.22 -12.20
CA TYR A 125 -12.04 -5.55 -13.28
C TYR A 125 -11.54 -6.67 -14.19
N HIS A 126 -10.25 -6.66 -14.53
CA HIS A 126 -9.64 -7.69 -15.38
C HIS A 126 -8.13 -7.74 -15.16
N TRP A 127 -7.50 -8.79 -15.68
CA TRP A 127 -6.04 -8.85 -15.79
C TRP A 127 -5.62 -9.72 -16.97
N ARG A 128 -4.44 -9.43 -17.53
CA ARG A 128 -3.88 -10.20 -18.65
C ARG A 128 -2.37 -10.18 -18.63
N VAL A 129 -1.73 -11.25 -19.11
CA VAL A 129 -0.30 -11.23 -19.43
C VAL A 129 -0.15 -10.76 -20.86
N LEU A 130 0.53 -9.64 -21.08
CA LEU A 130 0.71 -9.03 -22.40
C LEU A 130 2.21 -8.81 -22.69
N PRO A 131 2.65 -8.89 -23.96
CA PRO A 131 3.98 -8.49 -24.38
C PRO A 131 4.29 -7.06 -23.93
N ASP A 132 5.52 -6.86 -23.46
CA ASP A 132 5.94 -5.58 -22.90
C ASP A 132 7.46 -5.40 -22.91
N SER A 133 7.92 -4.18 -22.66
CA SER A 133 9.28 -3.83 -22.30
C SER A 133 9.46 -3.72 -20.78
N PRO A 134 10.67 -3.91 -20.25
CA PRO A 134 10.95 -3.68 -18.83
C PRO A 134 10.77 -2.19 -18.47
N PRO A 135 10.42 -1.87 -17.20
CA PRO A 135 10.28 -0.48 -16.76
C PRO A 135 11.65 0.23 -16.80
N ALA A 136 11.70 1.39 -17.48
CA ALA A 136 12.93 2.18 -17.56
C ALA A 136 13.26 2.81 -16.20
N GLY A 137 14.54 2.81 -15.83
CA GLY A 137 15.06 3.51 -14.65
C GLY A 137 14.45 3.06 -13.31
N PHE A 138 13.83 1.88 -13.25
CA PHE A 138 13.06 1.43 -12.08
C PHE A 138 13.90 1.29 -10.79
N VAL A 139 15.22 1.37 -10.85
CA VAL A 139 16.12 1.37 -9.68
C VAL A 139 17.10 2.56 -9.68
N ASP A 140 16.88 3.58 -10.51
CA ASP A 140 17.81 4.71 -10.64
C ASP A 140 17.91 5.51 -9.33
N GLY A 141 16.79 5.63 -8.59
CA GLY A 141 16.77 6.25 -7.27
C GLY A 141 17.67 5.57 -6.22
N LEU A 142 18.10 4.33 -6.48
CA LEU A 142 19.06 3.60 -5.65
C LEU A 142 20.47 3.51 -6.28
N GLY A 143 20.73 4.22 -7.38
CA GLY A 143 22.00 4.14 -8.10
C GLY A 143 22.10 2.93 -9.04
N GLY A 144 20.97 2.54 -9.63
CA GLY A 144 20.89 1.39 -10.54
C GLY A 144 20.92 0.05 -9.81
N ILE A 145 21.09 -1.05 -10.55
CA ILE A 145 21.09 -2.41 -9.98
C ILE A 145 22.19 -2.57 -8.92
N GLU A 146 23.39 -2.06 -9.17
CA GLU A 146 24.52 -2.16 -8.23
C GLU A 146 24.20 -1.47 -6.89
N GLY A 147 23.72 -0.23 -6.95
CA GLY A 147 23.38 0.51 -5.73
C GLY A 147 22.17 -0.07 -5.00
N ALA A 148 21.17 -0.59 -5.71
CA ALA A 148 20.05 -1.31 -5.11
C ALA A 148 20.51 -2.62 -4.42
N VAL A 149 21.40 -3.38 -5.05
CA VAL A 149 21.96 -4.61 -4.45
C VAL A 149 22.79 -4.26 -3.20
N ALA A 150 23.60 -3.20 -3.26
CA ALA A 150 24.35 -2.71 -2.10
C ALA A 150 23.41 -2.28 -0.96
N HIS A 151 22.34 -1.54 -1.26
CA HIS A 151 21.30 -1.15 -0.30
C HIS A 151 20.72 -2.37 0.43
N TRP A 152 20.51 -3.47 -0.29
CA TRP A 152 19.99 -4.74 0.23
C TRP A 152 21.08 -5.73 0.66
N THR A 153 22.17 -5.22 1.25
CA THR A 153 23.26 -6.00 1.87
C THR A 153 23.99 -6.95 0.92
N GLY A 154 24.08 -6.59 -0.36
CA GLY A 154 24.76 -7.41 -1.37
C GLY A 154 24.01 -8.69 -1.73
N SER A 155 22.70 -8.77 -1.45
CA SER A 155 21.91 -9.99 -1.62
C SER A 155 21.90 -10.50 -3.07
N PRO A 156 22.44 -11.70 -3.36
CA PRO A 156 22.39 -12.28 -4.71
C PRO A 156 20.97 -12.56 -5.18
N ALA A 157 20.04 -12.84 -4.25
CA ALA A 157 18.62 -13.04 -4.58
C ALA A 157 17.97 -11.75 -5.08
N VAL A 158 18.26 -10.62 -4.43
CA VAL A 158 17.79 -9.30 -4.87
C VAL A 158 18.37 -8.96 -6.24
N ARG A 159 19.67 -9.18 -6.45
CA ARG A 159 20.30 -9.01 -7.78
C ARG A 159 19.56 -9.78 -8.86
N ARG A 160 19.36 -11.09 -8.65
CA ARG A 160 18.66 -11.94 -9.63
C ARG A 160 17.26 -11.42 -9.94
N ARG A 161 16.52 -10.95 -8.92
CA ARG A 161 15.18 -10.38 -9.11
C ARG A 161 15.23 -9.10 -9.96
N LEU A 162 16.08 -8.15 -9.61
CA LEU A 162 16.20 -6.87 -10.33
C LEU A 162 16.66 -7.09 -11.77
N GLU A 163 17.66 -7.94 -11.99
CA GLU A 163 18.12 -8.28 -13.33
C GLU A 163 17.05 -9.02 -14.15
N ALA A 164 16.24 -9.87 -13.52
CA ALA A 164 15.12 -10.52 -14.19
C ALA A 164 14.03 -9.52 -14.59
N ILE A 165 13.71 -8.53 -13.73
CA ILE A 165 12.83 -7.41 -14.08
C ILE A 165 13.40 -6.64 -15.27
N GLY A 166 14.69 -6.31 -15.24
CA GLY A 166 15.36 -5.59 -16.33
C GLY A 166 15.42 -6.33 -17.67
N ARG A 167 15.06 -7.61 -17.70
CA ARG A 167 14.98 -8.45 -18.92
C ARG A 167 13.57 -8.90 -19.27
N SER A 168 12.55 -8.51 -18.49
CA SER A 168 11.18 -8.98 -18.72
C SER A 168 10.68 -8.54 -20.09
N SER A 169 10.10 -9.48 -20.84
CA SER A 169 9.46 -9.24 -22.15
C SER A 169 7.93 -9.23 -22.08
N PHE A 170 7.38 -9.36 -20.86
CA PHE A 170 5.96 -9.35 -20.57
C PHE A 170 5.68 -8.54 -19.31
N SER A 171 4.47 -8.01 -19.23
CA SER A 171 3.89 -7.50 -18.00
C SER A 171 2.62 -8.25 -17.66
N LEU A 172 2.38 -8.41 -16.36
CA LEU A 172 1.06 -8.64 -15.85
C LEU A 172 0.32 -7.30 -15.79
N VAL A 173 -0.68 -7.14 -16.65
CA VAL A 173 -1.49 -5.94 -16.73
C VAL A 173 -2.74 -6.12 -15.88
N LEU A 174 -2.92 -5.23 -14.91
CA LEU A 174 -4.06 -5.18 -14.01
C LEU A 174 -4.95 -4.00 -14.44
N PHE A 175 -6.23 -4.28 -14.68
CA PHE A 175 -7.26 -3.29 -14.98
C PHE A 175 -8.09 -3.09 -13.71
N LEU A 176 -7.85 -1.98 -13.05
CA LEU A 176 -8.36 -1.65 -11.72
C LEU A 176 -9.40 -0.52 -11.82
N GLU A 177 -10.27 -0.45 -10.83
CA GLU A 177 -11.12 0.71 -10.58
C GLU A 177 -10.28 1.97 -10.42
N HIS A 178 -10.62 3.00 -11.19
CA HIS A 178 -10.01 4.31 -11.06
C HIS A 178 -10.59 5.05 -9.84
N VAL A 179 -9.71 5.44 -8.91
CA VAL A 179 -10.04 6.29 -7.75
C VAL A 179 -9.28 7.61 -7.93
N PRO A 180 -9.95 8.77 -7.87
CA PRO A 180 -9.47 9.98 -8.52
C PRO A 180 -8.31 10.70 -7.83
N ARG A 181 -8.06 10.43 -6.55
CA ARG A 181 -7.03 11.13 -5.78
C ARG A 181 -6.29 10.17 -4.87
N THR A 182 -5.01 10.43 -4.65
CA THR A 182 -4.32 9.86 -3.49
C THR A 182 -4.83 10.53 -2.21
N LEU A 183 -4.69 9.83 -1.08
CA LEU A 183 -5.04 10.37 0.23
C LEU A 183 -4.11 11.53 0.61
N ALA A 184 -2.85 11.48 0.15
CA ALA A 184 -1.87 12.54 0.34
C ALA A 184 -2.33 13.86 -0.31
N GLU A 185 -2.71 13.80 -1.60
CA GLU A 185 -3.21 14.98 -2.34
C GLU A 185 -4.49 15.53 -1.70
N TRP A 186 -5.46 14.64 -1.40
CA TRP A 186 -6.73 15.06 -0.80
C TRP A 186 -6.56 15.76 0.55
N LEU A 187 -5.72 15.21 1.42
CA LEU A 187 -5.49 15.78 2.75
C LEU A 187 -4.68 17.09 2.68
N GLY A 188 -3.74 17.19 1.74
CA GLY A 188 -3.02 18.43 1.45
C GLY A 188 -3.95 19.56 0.99
N GLU A 189 -4.80 19.29 -0.01
CA GLU A 189 -5.80 20.26 -0.48
C GLU A 189 -6.78 20.68 0.62
N THR A 190 -7.20 19.73 1.46
CA THR A 190 -8.13 19.99 2.56
C THR A 190 -7.51 20.88 3.64
N ARG A 191 -6.19 20.78 3.86
CA ARG A 191 -5.43 21.62 4.79
C ARG A 191 -5.33 23.07 4.29
N ASP A 192 -5.14 23.26 2.99
CA ASP A 192 -4.96 24.58 2.37
C ASP A 192 -6.30 25.32 2.15
N ALA A 193 -7.42 24.59 2.19
CA ALA A 193 -8.76 25.16 2.12
C ALA A 193 -9.16 25.90 3.41
N ALA A 194 -10.07 26.89 3.29
CA ALA A 194 -10.61 27.61 4.45
C ALA A 194 -11.22 26.62 5.47
N PRO A 195 -11.08 26.87 6.79
CA PRO A 195 -11.45 25.91 7.81
C PRO A 195 -12.91 25.48 7.66
N PRO A 196 -13.20 24.16 7.76
CA PRO A 196 -14.55 23.66 7.58
C PRO A 196 -15.52 24.28 8.59
N GLN A 197 -16.79 24.38 8.20
CA GLN A 197 -17.87 24.78 9.09
C GLN A 197 -17.82 23.94 10.38
N PRO A 198 -18.09 24.52 11.57
CA PRO A 198 -17.82 23.92 12.89
C PRO A 198 -18.67 22.67 13.24
N SER A 199 -19.42 22.10 12.30
CA SER A 199 -20.33 20.96 12.52
C SER A 199 -19.92 19.66 11.82
N GLY A 200 -18.82 19.65 11.04
CA GLY A 200 -18.30 18.45 10.37
C GLY A 200 -17.29 17.64 11.21
N GLU A 201 -17.16 16.34 10.92
CA GLU A 201 -16.02 15.54 11.42
C GLU A 201 -14.70 16.12 10.88
N SER A 202 -13.69 16.26 11.74
CA SER A 202 -12.36 16.71 11.31
C SER A 202 -11.79 15.77 10.23
N PRO A 203 -11.18 16.31 9.15
CA PRO A 203 -10.51 15.51 8.12
C PRO A 203 -9.49 14.54 8.72
N TYR A 204 -8.73 14.97 9.73
CA TYR A 204 -7.74 14.12 10.41
C TYR A 204 -8.37 12.92 11.12
N ARG A 205 -9.52 13.16 11.79
CA ARG A 205 -10.25 12.10 12.48
C ARG A 205 -10.91 11.12 11.49
N TRP A 206 -11.47 11.63 10.39
CA TRP A 206 -12.01 10.79 9.33
C TRP A 206 -10.91 9.88 8.73
N VAL A 207 -9.73 10.44 8.46
CA VAL A 207 -8.57 9.68 7.99
C VAL A 207 -8.14 8.64 9.01
N GLU A 208 -7.90 9.03 10.26
CA GLU A 208 -7.52 8.11 11.34
C GLU A 208 -8.49 6.92 11.44
N ASN A 209 -9.79 7.21 11.48
CA ASN A 209 -10.83 6.20 11.54
C ASN A 209 -10.78 5.24 10.34
N ALA A 210 -10.51 5.73 9.14
CA ALA A 210 -10.38 4.91 7.95
C ALA A 210 -9.11 4.03 7.99
N LEU A 211 -7.98 4.57 8.45
CA LEU A 211 -6.73 3.82 8.63
C LEU A 211 -6.90 2.68 9.64
N LEU A 212 -7.51 2.97 10.78
CA LEU A 212 -7.77 1.98 11.84
C LEU A 212 -8.63 0.84 11.32
N ARG A 213 -9.79 1.15 10.71
CA ARG A 213 -10.70 0.12 10.18
C ARG A 213 -10.05 -0.73 9.10
N GLY A 214 -9.35 -0.13 8.14
CA GLY A 214 -8.75 -0.87 7.04
C GLY A 214 -7.58 -1.76 7.46
N THR A 215 -6.68 -1.23 8.29
CA THR A 215 -5.54 -2.01 8.79
C THR A 215 -5.96 -3.11 9.74
N GLU A 216 -6.99 -2.90 10.56
CA GLU A 216 -7.58 -3.95 11.39
C GLU A 216 -8.25 -5.03 10.54
N PHE A 217 -9.02 -4.64 9.51
CA PHE A 217 -9.70 -5.58 8.62
C PHE A 217 -8.70 -6.49 7.89
N MET A 218 -7.63 -5.93 7.33
CA MET A 218 -6.56 -6.69 6.66
C MET A 218 -5.86 -7.64 7.66
N SER A 219 -5.47 -7.11 8.82
CA SER A 219 -4.81 -7.88 9.89
C SER A 219 -5.64 -9.09 10.34
N ALA A 220 -6.94 -8.89 10.58
CA ALA A 220 -7.86 -9.95 11.01
C ALA A 220 -8.02 -11.07 9.95
N ARG A 221 -7.82 -10.74 8.67
CA ARG A 221 -7.84 -11.71 7.55
C ARG A 221 -6.46 -12.26 7.20
N GLY A 222 -5.43 -11.91 7.96
CA GLY A 222 -4.07 -12.40 7.74
C GLY A 222 -3.37 -11.78 6.55
N LEU A 223 -3.76 -10.56 6.16
CA LEU A 223 -3.11 -9.74 5.14
C LEU A 223 -2.33 -8.62 5.81
N VAL A 224 -1.08 -8.44 5.38
CA VAL A 224 -0.25 -7.27 5.70
C VAL A 224 0.18 -6.64 4.39
N HIS A 225 -0.03 -5.34 4.25
CA HIS A 225 0.22 -4.53 3.07
C HIS A 225 1.68 -4.06 2.97
N PHE A 226 2.33 -3.76 4.11
CA PHE A 226 3.71 -3.28 4.23
C PHE A 226 4.03 -1.90 3.65
N ASP A 227 3.08 -1.25 2.99
CA ASP A 227 3.32 -0.03 2.20
C ASP A 227 2.13 0.93 2.18
N THR A 228 1.46 1.09 3.32
CA THR A 228 0.27 1.95 3.46
C THR A 228 0.62 3.44 3.60
N HIS A 229 1.58 3.93 2.81
CA HIS A 229 1.87 5.35 2.71
C HIS A 229 0.77 6.06 1.92
N PHE A 230 0.60 7.37 2.12
CA PHE A 230 -0.60 8.06 1.62
C PHE A 230 -0.64 8.27 0.10
N ALA A 231 0.45 8.01 -0.61
CA ALA A 231 0.44 7.89 -2.07
C ALA A 231 -0.12 6.53 -2.58
N ASN A 232 -0.15 5.49 -1.74
CA ASN A 232 -0.75 4.18 -2.04
C ASN A 232 -2.17 4.03 -1.46
N LEU A 233 -2.58 4.98 -0.62
CA LEU A 233 -3.97 5.09 -0.18
C LEU A 233 -4.68 6.06 -1.10
N LEU A 234 -5.84 5.67 -1.64
CA LEU A 234 -6.62 6.47 -2.57
C LEU A 234 -7.93 6.94 -1.92
N THR A 235 -8.56 7.97 -2.46
CA THR A 235 -9.84 8.49 -1.95
C THR A 235 -10.68 9.16 -3.03
N ASP A 236 -11.99 8.99 -2.93
CA ASP A 236 -13.02 9.73 -3.66
C ASP A 236 -13.58 10.90 -2.83
N GLY A 237 -13.00 11.16 -1.65
CA GLY A 237 -13.49 12.13 -0.65
C GLY A 237 -14.59 11.60 0.26
N ARG A 238 -15.03 10.35 0.06
CA ARG A 238 -16.05 9.67 0.89
C ARG A 238 -15.48 8.44 1.59
N ARG A 239 -14.51 7.77 0.98
CA ARG A 239 -13.83 6.57 1.51
C ARG A 239 -12.35 6.56 1.19
N VAL A 240 -11.55 5.94 2.07
CA VAL A 240 -10.17 5.56 1.81
C VAL A 240 -10.08 4.14 1.24
N TYR A 241 -9.30 3.98 0.18
CA TYR A 241 -9.04 2.72 -0.50
C TYR A 241 -7.57 2.35 -0.35
N PHE A 242 -7.30 1.12 0.10
CA PHE A 242 -5.94 0.56 0.15
C PHE A 242 -5.59 -0.02 -1.22
N ALA A 243 -4.57 0.54 -1.87
CA ALA A 243 -4.13 0.17 -3.20
C ALA A 243 -2.63 -0.14 -3.22
N ASP A 244 -2.13 -0.65 -4.34
CA ASP A 244 -0.75 -1.13 -4.50
C ASP A 244 -0.35 -2.25 -3.54
N PHE A 245 -0.60 -3.49 -3.97
CA PHE A 245 -0.26 -4.68 -3.18
C PHE A 245 1.08 -5.31 -3.57
N GLY A 246 2.00 -4.55 -4.19
CA GLY A 246 3.30 -5.06 -4.63
C GLY A 246 4.14 -5.63 -3.48
N LEU A 247 3.93 -5.13 -2.26
CA LEU A 247 4.58 -5.58 -1.02
C LEU A 247 3.64 -6.33 -0.08
N ALA A 248 2.49 -6.79 -0.54
CA ALA A 248 1.56 -7.50 0.32
C ALA A 248 2.04 -8.92 0.65
N LEU A 249 1.73 -9.39 1.86
CA LEU A 249 1.94 -10.75 2.33
C LEU A 249 0.65 -11.26 2.98
N SER A 250 0.17 -12.42 2.53
CA SER A 250 -1.08 -13.02 3.03
C SER A 250 -0.85 -14.43 3.55
N ARG A 251 -1.64 -14.82 4.55
CA ARG A 251 -1.68 -16.21 5.06
C ARG A 251 -2.16 -17.21 4.01
N ASP A 252 -2.89 -16.73 3.01
CA ASP A 252 -3.46 -17.54 1.93
C ASP A 252 -2.46 -17.76 0.77
N TYR A 253 -1.23 -17.24 0.90
CA TYR A 253 -0.15 -17.49 -0.05
C TYR A 253 0.57 -18.81 0.21
N GLU A 254 1.28 -19.30 -0.81
CA GLU A 254 2.23 -20.40 -0.69
C GLU A 254 3.49 -19.93 0.05
N LEU A 255 3.43 -19.97 1.38
CA LEU A 255 4.50 -19.48 2.25
C LEU A 255 5.44 -20.61 2.68
N SER A 256 6.72 -20.30 2.78
CA SER A 256 7.66 -21.11 3.58
C SER A 256 7.36 -20.99 5.09
N ALA A 257 7.95 -21.87 5.90
CA ALA A 257 7.81 -21.77 7.36
C ALA A 257 8.34 -20.44 7.93
N LYS A 258 9.42 -19.91 7.33
CA LYS A 258 10.00 -18.61 7.71
C LYS A 258 9.06 -17.45 7.37
N GLU A 259 8.43 -17.49 6.20
CA GLU A 259 7.44 -16.48 5.80
C GLU A 259 6.20 -16.51 6.67
N ARG A 260 5.72 -17.70 7.08
CA ARG A 260 4.58 -17.81 8.02
C ARG A 260 4.89 -17.19 9.38
N ALA A 261 6.08 -17.47 9.93
CA ALA A 261 6.51 -16.87 11.19
C ALA A 261 6.62 -15.34 11.05
N PHE A 262 7.26 -14.87 9.97
CA PHE A 262 7.36 -13.46 9.67
C PHE A 262 5.99 -12.79 9.55
N LEU A 263 5.06 -13.34 8.77
CA LEU A 263 3.70 -12.81 8.67
C LEU A 263 3.02 -12.72 10.04
N THR A 264 3.11 -13.77 10.85
CA THR A 264 2.50 -13.81 12.19
C THR A 264 3.01 -12.67 13.08
N ASP A 265 4.31 -12.39 13.02
CA ASP A 265 4.91 -11.27 13.74
C ASP A 265 4.48 -9.90 13.20
N HIS A 266 4.17 -9.81 11.91
CA HIS A 266 3.87 -8.56 11.22
C HIS A 266 2.40 -8.24 11.03
N LEU A 267 1.47 -9.06 11.54
CA LEU A 267 0.04 -8.75 11.48
C LEU A 267 -0.33 -7.38 12.08
N VAL A 268 0.53 -6.82 12.94
CA VAL A 268 0.34 -5.49 13.53
C VAL A 268 1.09 -4.36 12.80
N TYR A 269 1.87 -4.68 11.77
CA TYR A 269 2.75 -3.73 11.11
C TYR A 269 1.98 -2.53 10.55
N ASP A 270 0.98 -2.77 9.69
CA ASP A 270 0.23 -1.67 9.06
C ASP A 270 -0.58 -0.86 10.08
N ARG A 271 -1.05 -1.51 11.15
CA ARG A 271 -1.77 -0.86 12.26
C ARG A 271 -0.94 0.19 12.97
N SER A 272 0.40 0.08 12.92
CA SER A 272 1.31 1.11 13.41
C SER A 272 1.86 1.99 12.28
N TYR A 273 2.11 1.42 11.10
CA TYR A 273 2.72 2.12 9.98
C TYR A 273 1.82 3.21 9.41
N ALA A 274 0.55 2.92 9.11
CA ALA A 274 -0.36 3.90 8.53
C ALA A 274 -0.57 5.13 9.45
N PRO A 275 -0.90 4.95 10.75
CA PRO A 275 -0.99 6.09 11.65
C PRO A 275 0.33 6.82 11.85
N ASN A 276 1.48 6.12 11.93
CA ASN A 276 2.78 6.80 11.98
C ASN A 276 3.04 7.64 10.73
N HIS A 277 2.64 7.16 9.55
CA HIS A 277 2.74 7.93 8.31
C HIS A 277 1.88 9.21 8.35
N LEU A 278 0.68 9.15 8.94
CA LEU A 278 -0.15 10.34 9.21
C LEU A 278 0.61 11.34 10.09
N LEU A 279 1.15 10.87 11.23
CA LEU A 279 1.88 11.73 12.17
C LEU A 279 3.13 12.36 11.55
N HIS A 280 3.87 11.57 10.76
CA HIS A 280 5.16 11.98 10.20
C HIS A 280 5.03 12.93 9.01
N HIS A 281 4.02 12.76 8.15
CA HIS A 281 4.01 13.46 6.85
C HIS A 281 2.81 14.37 6.62
N HIS A 282 1.75 14.28 7.43
CA HIS A 282 0.47 14.92 7.07
C HIS A 282 -0.16 15.78 8.16
N LEU A 283 0.40 15.80 9.37
CA LEU A 283 0.03 16.81 10.37
C LEU A 283 0.41 18.22 9.92
N PRO A 284 -0.22 19.28 10.45
CA PRO A 284 0.13 20.66 10.12
C PRO A 284 1.63 20.95 10.33
N ASP A 285 2.25 21.64 9.36
CA ASP A 285 3.71 21.78 9.30
C ASP A 285 4.28 22.54 10.52
N ASP A 286 3.54 23.54 11.01
CA ASP A 286 3.93 24.37 12.17
C ASP A 286 3.90 23.60 13.51
N LEU A 287 3.21 22.47 13.56
CA LEU A 287 3.00 21.72 14.81
C LEU A 287 4.33 21.23 15.42
N ARG A 288 5.27 20.81 14.57
CA ARG A 288 6.57 20.29 15.01
C ARG A 288 7.61 21.38 15.21
N GLY A 289 7.38 22.59 14.71
CA GLY A 289 8.35 23.69 14.82
C GLY A 289 9.76 23.37 14.27
N GLY A 290 9.87 22.45 13.30
CA GLY A 290 11.14 21.98 12.75
C GLY A 290 11.85 20.89 13.55
N THR A 291 11.29 20.43 14.67
CA THR A 291 11.80 19.28 15.44
C THR A 291 11.67 17.99 14.61
N GLU A 292 12.71 17.16 14.67
CA GLU A 292 12.71 15.82 14.06
C GLU A 292 11.54 14.98 14.61
N HIS A 293 10.89 14.20 13.74
CA HIS A 293 9.64 13.48 14.03
C HIS A 293 9.69 12.60 15.28
N GLY A 294 10.68 11.72 15.39
CA GLY A 294 10.83 10.83 16.54
C GLY A 294 11.07 11.61 17.82
N THR A 295 11.83 12.71 17.75
CA THR A 295 12.07 13.61 18.88
C THR A 295 10.78 14.29 19.33
N PHE A 296 10.00 14.86 18.40
CA PHE A 296 8.70 15.46 18.68
C PHE A 296 7.74 14.49 19.40
N LEU A 297 7.64 13.25 18.94
CA LEU A 297 6.76 12.25 19.59
C LEU A 297 7.24 11.88 21.00
N ARG A 298 8.55 11.80 21.23
CA ARG A 298 9.11 11.54 22.57
C ARG A 298 8.81 12.69 23.53
N GLU A 299 9.00 13.93 23.08
CA GLU A 299 8.64 15.12 23.87
C GLU A 299 7.15 15.18 24.20
N TRP A 300 6.31 14.83 23.22
CA TRP A 300 4.86 14.74 23.40
C TRP A 300 4.47 13.76 24.50
N VAL A 301 5.01 12.54 24.46
CA VAL A 301 4.75 11.49 25.47
C VAL A 301 5.28 11.89 26.85
N GLU A 302 6.32 12.73 26.92
CA GLU A 302 6.85 13.30 28.16
C GLU A 302 6.06 14.54 28.66
N GLY A 303 4.95 14.89 27.99
CA GLY A 303 4.06 16.00 28.37
C GLY A 303 4.53 17.38 27.90
N ARG A 304 5.55 17.46 27.03
CA ARG A 304 6.00 18.70 26.39
C ARG A 304 5.25 18.93 25.08
N GLN A 305 4.00 19.35 25.21
CA GLN A 305 3.10 19.62 24.08
C GLN A 305 3.09 21.11 23.72
N PRO A 306 3.00 21.48 22.43
CA PRO A 306 2.73 22.87 22.04
C PRO A 306 1.39 23.37 22.63
N ALA A 307 1.29 24.67 22.91
CA ALA A 307 0.10 25.22 23.58
C ALA A 307 -1.17 25.23 22.70
N ASP A 308 -1.00 25.34 21.37
CA ASP A 308 -2.09 25.64 20.43
C ASP A 308 -2.44 24.45 19.52
N VAL A 309 -2.33 23.21 20.02
CA VAL A 309 -2.68 22.02 19.24
C VAL A 309 -4.19 21.82 19.21
N PRO A 310 -4.81 21.68 18.02
CA PRO A 310 -6.22 21.31 17.92
C PRO A 310 -6.53 20.04 18.72
N PRO A 311 -7.60 20.00 19.55
CA PRO A 311 -7.86 18.88 20.46
C PRO A 311 -8.00 17.51 19.76
N ASP A 312 -8.53 17.49 18.55
CA ASP A 312 -8.66 16.30 17.73
C ASP A 312 -7.30 15.77 17.26
N ILE A 313 -6.40 16.65 16.81
CA ILE A 313 -5.02 16.30 16.45
C ILE A 313 -4.25 15.82 17.69
N GLY A 314 -4.40 16.50 18.83
CA GLY A 314 -3.79 16.09 20.08
C GLY A 314 -4.18 14.66 20.48
N ALA A 315 -5.48 14.34 20.40
CA ALA A 315 -5.98 13.00 20.70
C ALA A 315 -5.46 11.91 19.73
N ILE A 316 -5.25 12.25 18.45
CA ILE A 316 -4.63 11.34 17.46
C ILE A 316 -3.17 11.07 17.85
N ILE A 317 -2.41 12.11 18.22
CA ILE A 317 -1.01 11.95 18.62
C ILE A 317 -0.91 11.15 19.91
N ASP A 318 -1.73 11.45 20.92
CA ASP A 318 -1.78 10.69 22.18
C ASP A 318 -1.98 9.19 21.95
N ARG A 319 -2.91 8.85 21.05
CA ARG A 319 -3.22 7.46 20.70
C ARG A 319 -2.06 6.77 20.00
N HIS A 320 -1.36 7.48 19.11
CA HIS A 320 -0.46 6.86 18.16
C HIS A 320 1.04 7.01 18.45
N ALA A 321 1.44 8.03 19.23
CA ALA A 321 2.83 8.29 19.56
C ALA A 321 3.54 7.08 20.20
N PRO A 322 2.97 6.34 21.16
CA PRO A 322 3.69 5.25 21.83
C PRO A 322 4.17 4.14 20.88
N HIS A 323 3.33 3.72 19.92
CA HIS A 323 3.72 2.68 18.96
C HIS A 323 4.45 3.26 17.74
N ALA A 324 4.19 4.51 17.37
CA ALA A 324 4.92 5.21 16.32
C ALA A 324 6.41 5.34 16.66
N ILE A 325 6.77 5.69 17.90
CA ILE A 325 8.17 5.77 18.36
C ILE A 325 8.87 4.41 18.22
N ILE A 326 8.21 3.32 18.62
CA ILE A 326 8.77 1.97 18.53
C ILE A 326 9.05 1.58 17.07
N LEU A 327 8.11 1.93 16.18
CA LEU A 327 8.24 1.64 14.74
C LEU A 327 9.33 2.49 14.09
N ASP A 328 9.40 3.77 14.43
CA ASP A 328 10.42 4.70 13.94
C ASP A 328 11.83 4.25 14.36
N ASP A 329 12.02 3.89 15.64
CA ASP A 329 13.28 3.31 16.13
C ASP A 329 13.65 2.02 15.39
N PHE A 330 12.66 1.19 15.05
CA PHE A 330 12.87 0.00 14.24
C PHE A 330 13.33 0.33 12.82
N HIS A 331 12.65 1.24 12.12
CA HIS A 331 13.04 1.65 10.77
C HIS A 331 14.40 2.34 10.76
N HIS A 332 14.70 3.17 11.75
CA HIS A 332 16.01 3.79 11.92
C HIS A 332 17.11 2.72 12.02
N ARG A 333 16.97 1.72 12.90
CA ARG A 333 17.94 0.61 13.01
C ARG A 333 17.99 -0.25 11.73
N LEU A 334 16.84 -0.51 11.11
CA LEU A 334 16.76 -1.25 9.85
C LEU A 334 17.57 -0.57 8.74
N LEU A 335 17.46 0.75 8.64
CA LEU A 335 18.08 1.55 7.58
C LEU A 335 19.55 1.87 7.85
N THR A 336 19.92 2.17 9.09
CA THR A 336 21.25 2.67 9.44
C THR A 336 22.20 1.62 10.02
N GLN A 337 21.67 0.55 10.62
CA GLN A 337 22.49 -0.47 11.30
C GLN A 337 22.46 -1.81 10.56
N SER A 338 21.28 -2.39 10.33
CA SER A 338 21.17 -3.71 9.72
C SER A 338 19.77 -4.01 9.17
N LYS A 339 19.70 -4.48 7.91
CA LYS A 339 18.47 -5.03 7.32
C LYS A 339 17.95 -6.28 8.05
N ARG A 340 18.76 -6.89 8.94
CA ARG A 340 18.36 -8.03 9.79
C ARG A 340 17.83 -7.60 11.16
N THR A 341 17.65 -6.31 11.40
CA THR A 341 17.01 -5.82 12.62
C THR A 341 15.66 -6.53 12.80
N PRO A 342 15.41 -7.19 13.94
CA PRO A 342 14.15 -7.87 14.19
C PRO A 342 13.01 -6.85 14.37
N PHE A 343 11.84 -7.17 13.83
CA PHE A 343 10.65 -6.35 14.03
C PHE A 343 10.18 -6.47 15.50
N PRO A 344 9.94 -5.36 16.21
CA PRO A 344 9.55 -5.35 17.62
C PRO A 344 8.05 -5.66 17.81
N ALA A 345 7.62 -6.84 17.38
CA ALA A 345 6.21 -7.21 17.32
C ALA A 345 5.52 -7.19 18.69
N ALA A 346 6.21 -7.62 19.75
CA ALA A 346 5.66 -7.66 21.10
C ALA A 346 5.50 -6.24 21.70
N GLU A 347 6.45 -5.36 21.45
CA GLU A 347 6.42 -3.96 21.85
C GLU A 347 5.28 -3.21 21.14
N VAL A 348 5.18 -3.36 19.81
CA VAL A 348 4.12 -2.74 19.01
C VAL A 348 2.74 -3.22 19.46
N ARG A 349 2.55 -4.54 19.68
CA ARG A 349 1.29 -5.09 20.20
C ARG A 349 0.91 -4.50 21.56
N ARG A 350 1.86 -4.40 22.49
CA ARG A 350 1.62 -3.81 23.82
C ARG A 350 1.22 -2.34 23.72
N ALA A 351 1.92 -1.58 22.91
CA ALA A 351 1.63 -0.15 22.71
C ALA A 351 0.26 0.08 22.05
N LEU A 352 -0.11 -0.71 21.03
CA LEU A 352 -1.44 -0.67 20.41
C LEU A 352 -2.56 -1.04 21.38
N ALA A 353 -2.33 -2.02 22.27
CA ALA A 353 -3.30 -2.41 23.29
C ALA A 353 -3.47 -1.32 24.37
N GLY A 354 -2.38 -0.63 24.75
CA GLY A 354 -2.43 0.51 25.67
C GLY A 354 -3.20 1.69 25.09
N ALA A 355 -3.03 1.98 23.80
CA ALA A 355 -3.74 3.04 23.09
C ALA A 355 -5.26 2.80 22.98
N SER A 356 -5.70 1.54 23.03
CA SER A 356 -7.12 1.15 22.99
C SER A 356 -7.85 1.37 24.32
N ARG A 357 -7.14 1.83 25.37
CA ARG A 357 -7.73 2.19 26.67
C ARG A 357 -7.58 3.69 27.00
N PRO A 358 -8.41 4.58 26.42
CA PRO A 358 -8.64 5.90 27.00
C PRO A 358 -10.07 5.97 27.54
N GLY A 359 -10.22 5.93 28.87
CA GLY A 359 -11.49 6.19 29.58
C GLY A 359 -11.97 5.07 30.52
N GLU A 360 -11.34 4.98 31.70
CA GLU A 360 -12.11 4.93 32.96
C GLU A 360 -11.95 6.28 33.64
#